data_AF-A0A1G5FZI6-F1
#
_entry.id   AF-A0A1G5FZI6-F1
#
_cell.length_a   1.000
_cell.length_b   1.000
_cell.length_c   1.000
_cell.angle_alpha   90.00
_cell.angle_beta   90.00
_cell.angle_gamma   90.00
#
_symmetry.space_group_name_H-M   'P 1'
#
loop_
_entity.id
_entity.type
_entity.pdbx_description
1 polymer ?
#
loop_
_entity_poly.entity_id
_entity_poly.type
_entity_poly.pdbx_seq_one_letter_code
_entity_poly.pdbx_strand_id
1 'polypeptide(L)'
;MDREELDRYLRIELCYLWSGSCSQTIEGKKIVTSEGDICIFDTQAVHAIEAGGENDILVNILMSREFFDTAFLSRMPRQGIVSEFLAESVTKSRKKKHYLYFKTHGNNRVGEIMEQIISEYYARDIGMEEVMESYVIILFTELQNEQKKKGCGRMIDIAHAKQEFEKYLDEYDREDEQICLKIVHTYGVMKYAGEIARKMECSGEDVELAELIGLLHDIGRFEQIRRFHSFEPGTMDHAVFGAELLFGEEKLIRRFVEDDKFDELIDAAIRKHSDFKLEGIHDARTLFHAKLIRDADKLDNCRVKLEASVEAMLGVSEKAAGEGLISPAVWESCLRRESVLSADRHVPVDYWVSYLAQYYDINFPETCEIIEEEDYITRIAGRLTYQEQDTRTKLHILTEDLNRYLEMPAVSVKE
;
A
#
# COMPACT_ATOMS: atom_id res chain seq x y z
N MET A 1 6.03 9.81 -40.31
CA MET A 1 5.56 10.54 -39.14
C MET A 1 5.81 12.00 -39.43
N ASP A 2 4.74 12.78 -39.53
CA ASP A 2 4.84 14.22 -39.76
C ASP A 2 5.49 14.91 -38.56
N ARG A 3 6.08 16.09 -38.75
CA ARG A 3 6.66 16.92 -37.69
C ARG A 3 5.62 17.23 -36.62
N GLU A 4 4.35 17.44 -36.99
CA GLU A 4 3.23 17.62 -36.04
C GLU A 4 2.91 16.36 -35.22
N GLU A 5 3.02 15.16 -35.80
CA GLU A 5 2.87 13.90 -35.05
C GLU A 5 4.02 13.70 -34.07
N LEU A 6 5.27 13.96 -34.48
CA LEU A 6 6.45 13.84 -33.61
C LEU A 6 6.38 14.80 -32.41
N ASP A 7 5.81 15.98 -32.62
CA ASP A 7 5.70 17.05 -31.62
C ASP A 7 4.58 16.77 -30.59
N ARG A 8 3.58 15.93 -30.92
CA ARG A 8 2.59 15.43 -29.92
C ARG A 8 3.20 14.43 -28.93
N TYR A 9 4.19 13.65 -29.35
CA TYR A 9 4.82 12.61 -28.51
C TYR A 9 5.77 13.15 -27.41
N LEU A 10 5.95 14.47 -27.30
CA LEU A 10 6.87 15.10 -26.35
C LEU A 10 6.22 16.14 -25.43
N ARG A 11 4.88 16.25 -25.44
CA ARG A 11 4.14 17.27 -24.68
C ARG A 11 3.21 16.66 -23.66
N ILE A 12 3.13 17.29 -22.50
CA ILE A 12 2.08 17.06 -21.51
C ILE A 12 0.90 17.94 -21.94
N GLU A 13 -0.28 17.34 -21.98
CA GLU A 13 -1.52 17.96 -22.46
C GLU A 13 -2.46 18.23 -21.28
N LEU A 14 -3.01 19.44 -21.21
CA LEU A 14 -4.07 19.80 -20.26
C LEU A 14 -5.31 20.23 -21.05
N CYS A 15 -6.38 19.46 -20.89
CA CYS A 15 -7.67 19.73 -21.49
C CYS A 15 -8.62 20.28 -20.43
N TYR A 16 -9.04 21.53 -20.60
CA TYR A 16 -10.05 22.19 -19.77
C TYR A 16 -11.34 22.35 -20.57
N LEU A 17 -12.45 21.87 -20.03
CA LEU A 17 -13.75 22.02 -20.68
C LEU A 17 -14.37 23.37 -20.29
N TRP A 18 -14.24 24.34 -21.20
CA TRP A 18 -14.67 25.72 -20.98
C TRP A 18 -16.18 25.90 -20.99
N SER A 19 -16.88 25.16 -21.85
CA SER A 19 -18.33 25.22 -21.99
C SER A 19 -18.87 23.89 -22.49
N GLY A 20 -20.03 23.47 -22.00
CA GLY A 20 -20.75 22.30 -22.50
C GLY A 20 -20.25 20.95 -21.96
N SER A 21 -20.13 19.95 -22.83
CA SER A 21 -19.73 18.58 -22.50
C SER A 21 -18.78 17.99 -23.54
N CYS A 22 -17.90 17.08 -23.14
CA CYS A 22 -17.03 16.39 -24.09
C CYS A 22 -16.96 14.90 -23.76
N SER A 23 -17.15 14.06 -24.78
CA SER A 23 -17.05 12.62 -24.67
C SER A 23 -15.73 12.17 -25.27
N GLN A 24 -14.93 11.47 -24.49
CA GLN A 24 -13.59 11.04 -24.89
C GLN A 24 -13.32 9.62 -24.44
N THR A 25 -12.64 8.85 -25.27
CA THR A 25 -12.12 7.52 -24.92
C THR A 25 -10.67 7.66 -24.51
N ILE A 26 -10.36 7.37 -23.25
CA ILE A 26 -9.01 7.47 -22.67
C ILE A 26 -8.60 6.09 -22.18
N GLU A 27 -7.49 5.55 -22.69
CA GLU A 27 -6.97 4.21 -22.32
C GLU A 27 -8.07 3.11 -22.42
N GLY A 28 -8.90 3.18 -23.46
CA GLY A 28 -10.00 2.24 -23.70
C GLY A 28 -11.27 2.46 -22.85
N LYS A 29 -11.29 3.46 -21.97
CA LYS A 29 -12.45 3.82 -21.14
C LYS A 29 -13.13 5.07 -21.67
N LYS A 30 -14.46 5.03 -21.78
CA LYS A 30 -15.26 6.20 -22.15
C LYS A 30 -15.46 7.11 -20.93
N ILE A 31 -15.07 8.36 -21.06
CA ILE A 31 -15.17 9.41 -20.04
C ILE A 31 -15.94 10.58 -20.64
N VAL A 32 -16.94 11.07 -19.90
CA VAL A 32 -17.68 12.28 -20.25
C VAL A 32 -17.27 13.37 -19.28
N THR A 33 -16.68 14.45 -19.79
CA THR A 33 -16.35 15.65 -19.01
C THR A 33 -17.46 16.68 -19.15
N SER A 34 -17.64 17.48 -18.09
CA SER A 34 -18.60 18.60 -18.06
C SER A 34 -17.87 19.92 -17.82
N GLU A 35 -18.52 21.03 -18.14
CA GLU A 35 -17.99 22.37 -17.93
C GLU A 35 -17.23 22.53 -16.59
N GLY A 36 -16.03 23.09 -16.69
CA GLY A 36 -15.12 23.29 -15.58
C GLY A 36 -14.18 22.11 -15.30
N ASP A 37 -14.43 20.91 -15.85
CA ASP A 37 -13.56 19.74 -15.63
C ASP A 37 -12.20 19.85 -16.35
N ILE A 38 -11.17 19.21 -15.76
CA ILE A 38 -9.81 19.16 -16.30
C ILE A 38 -9.34 17.72 -16.50
N CYS A 39 -8.70 17.45 -17.63
CA CYS A 39 -7.87 16.26 -17.84
C CYS A 39 -6.41 16.65 -18.07
N ILE A 40 -5.48 15.90 -17.50
CA ILE A 40 -4.04 16.04 -17.74
C ILE A 40 -3.53 14.72 -18.32
N PHE A 41 -2.80 14.76 -19.42
CA PHE A 41 -2.27 13.61 -20.11
C PHE A 41 -0.75 13.72 -20.23
N ASP A 42 -0.04 12.61 -19.98
CA ASP A 42 1.38 12.53 -20.30
C ASP A 42 1.60 12.08 -21.74
N THR A 43 2.88 12.01 -22.14
CA THR A 43 3.28 11.74 -23.52
C THR A 43 2.94 10.34 -24.04
N GLN A 44 2.52 9.42 -23.16
CA GLN A 44 2.16 8.04 -23.50
C GLN A 44 0.64 7.80 -23.42
N ALA A 45 -0.16 8.82 -23.08
CA ALA A 45 -1.60 8.69 -23.02
C ALA A 45 -2.21 8.46 -24.41
N VAL A 46 -2.99 7.39 -24.53
CA VAL A 46 -3.79 7.13 -25.73
C VAL A 46 -5.21 7.63 -25.47
N HIS A 47 -5.63 8.68 -26.17
CA HIS A 47 -6.97 9.22 -26.07
C HIS A 47 -7.56 9.64 -27.43
N ALA A 48 -8.88 9.65 -27.51
CA ALA A 48 -9.64 10.07 -28.69
C ALA A 48 -10.89 10.84 -28.25
N ILE A 49 -11.11 12.01 -28.87
CA ILE A 49 -12.24 12.89 -28.59
C ILE A 49 -13.36 12.62 -29.61
N GLU A 50 -14.59 12.44 -29.13
CA GLU A 50 -15.79 12.29 -29.97
C GLU A 50 -16.27 13.67 -30.47
N ALA A 51 -17.08 13.69 -31.54
CA ALA A 51 -17.62 14.93 -32.07
C ALA A 51 -18.53 15.63 -31.04
N GLY A 52 -18.17 16.86 -30.66
CA GLY A 52 -18.96 17.72 -29.77
C GLY A 52 -20.06 18.48 -30.50
N GLY A 53 -20.95 19.11 -29.72
CA GLY A 53 -21.94 20.07 -30.17
C GLY A 53 -21.37 21.49 -30.37
N GLU A 54 -22.20 22.40 -30.89
CA GLU A 54 -21.78 23.77 -31.25
C GLU A 54 -21.29 24.61 -30.06
N ASN A 55 -21.76 24.32 -28.84
CA ASN A 55 -21.40 25.04 -27.62
C ASN A 55 -20.37 24.29 -26.75
N ASP A 56 -19.84 23.17 -27.23
CA ASP A 56 -18.86 22.36 -26.50
C ASP A 56 -17.44 22.89 -26.81
N ILE A 57 -16.89 23.68 -25.89
CA ILE A 57 -15.59 24.35 -26.05
C ILE A 57 -14.56 23.66 -25.16
N LEU A 58 -13.62 22.95 -25.78
CA LEU A 58 -12.47 22.35 -25.11
C LEU A 58 -11.23 23.21 -25.34
N VAL A 59 -10.62 23.71 -24.27
CA VAL A 59 -9.36 24.43 -24.31
C VAL A 59 -8.23 23.45 -24.06
N ASN A 60 -7.31 23.36 -25.00
CA ASN A 60 -6.15 22.48 -24.90
C ASN A 60 -4.86 23.28 -24.69
N ILE A 61 -4.17 23.03 -23.58
CA ILE A 61 -2.88 23.63 -23.25
C ILE A 61 -1.81 22.56 -23.39
N LEU A 62 -0.87 22.81 -24.30
CA LEU A 62 0.25 21.93 -24.59
C LEU A 62 1.52 22.47 -23.95
N MET A 63 2.11 21.72 -23.03
CA MET A 63 3.34 22.07 -22.34
C MET A 63 4.46 21.12 -22.75
N SER A 64 5.62 21.66 -23.10
CA SER A 64 6.77 20.82 -23.44
C SER A 64 7.31 20.10 -22.20
N ARG A 65 8.04 19.00 -22.39
CA ARG A 65 8.66 18.30 -21.25
C ARG A 65 9.68 19.19 -20.54
N GLU A 66 10.35 20.08 -21.26
CA GLU A 66 11.36 21.01 -20.73
C GLU A 66 10.76 22.07 -19.80
N PHE A 67 9.46 22.37 -19.95
CA PHE A 67 8.74 23.24 -19.01
C PHE A 67 8.74 22.68 -17.57
N PHE A 68 8.78 21.35 -17.44
CA PHE A 68 8.76 20.64 -16.16
C PHE A 68 10.17 20.31 -15.66
N ASP A 69 11.06 21.30 -15.70
CA ASP A 69 12.42 21.14 -15.20
C ASP A 69 12.49 21.06 -13.67
N THR A 70 13.72 20.88 -13.15
CA THR A 70 13.96 20.81 -11.70
C THR A 70 13.51 22.08 -10.97
N ALA A 71 13.63 23.26 -11.59
CA ALA A 71 13.24 24.52 -10.97
C ALA A 71 11.72 24.63 -10.84
N PHE A 72 10.97 24.25 -11.89
CA PHE A 72 9.52 24.13 -11.84
C PHE A 72 9.07 23.13 -10.77
N LEU A 73 9.59 21.90 -10.81
CA LEU A 73 9.20 20.86 -9.86
C LEU A 73 9.55 21.20 -8.40
N SER A 74 10.61 21.98 -8.16
CA SER A 74 10.99 22.42 -6.81
C SER A 74 9.98 23.38 -6.17
N ARG A 75 9.17 24.08 -6.97
CA ARG A 75 8.12 25.01 -6.53
C ARG A 75 6.79 24.29 -6.24
N MET A 76 6.67 23.05 -6.69
CA MET A 76 5.49 22.21 -6.45
C MET A 76 5.55 21.56 -5.06
N PRO A 77 4.39 21.22 -4.45
CA PRO A 77 4.36 20.41 -3.25
C PRO A 77 5.13 19.09 -3.44
N ARG A 78 5.98 18.72 -2.46
CA ARG A 78 6.82 17.51 -2.52
C ARG A 78 6.04 16.20 -2.63
N GLN A 79 4.78 16.19 -2.20
CA GLN A 79 3.89 15.03 -2.20
C GLN A 79 2.54 15.45 -2.78
N GLY A 80 1.92 14.58 -3.58
CA GLY A 80 0.61 14.84 -4.17
C GLY A 80 0.48 14.28 -5.57
N ILE A 81 -0.74 13.85 -5.92
CA ILE A 81 -1.01 13.11 -7.16
C ILE A 81 -0.55 13.83 -8.43
N VAL A 82 -0.67 15.16 -8.50
CA VAL A 82 -0.22 15.93 -9.67
C VAL A 82 1.31 16.04 -9.68
N SER A 83 1.95 16.31 -8.54
CA SER A 83 3.41 16.40 -8.44
C SER A 83 4.08 15.08 -8.82
N GLU A 84 3.58 13.97 -8.26
CA GLU A 84 4.06 12.61 -8.56
C GLU A 84 3.84 12.27 -10.03
N PHE A 85 2.63 12.51 -10.55
CA PHE A 85 2.32 12.27 -11.95
C PHE A 85 3.28 13.02 -12.88
N LEU A 86 3.53 14.31 -12.66
CA LEU A 86 4.42 15.12 -13.49
C LEU A 86 5.88 14.66 -13.37
N ALA A 87 6.37 14.41 -12.16
CA ALA A 87 7.73 13.91 -11.92
C ALA A 87 7.96 12.56 -12.61
N GLU A 88 7.00 11.65 -12.53
CA GLU A 88 7.06 10.37 -13.23
C GLU A 88 6.92 10.52 -14.75
N SER A 89 6.13 11.49 -15.26
CA SER A 89 5.99 11.75 -16.71
C SER A 89 7.30 12.22 -17.33
N VAL A 90 8.10 12.96 -16.56
CA VAL A 90 9.38 13.49 -17.02
C VAL A 90 10.57 12.61 -16.67
N THR A 91 10.41 11.55 -15.88
CA THR A 91 11.43 10.52 -15.65
C THR A 91 11.16 9.29 -16.51
N LYS A 92 12.17 8.45 -16.79
CA LYS A 92 11.99 7.22 -17.60
C LYS A 92 11.42 6.05 -16.76
N SER A 93 10.41 6.34 -15.94
CA SER A 93 9.75 5.36 -15.07
C SER A 93 8.69 4.54 -15.82
N ARG A 94 8.47 3.28 -15.44
CA ARG A 94 7.35 2.46 -15.92
C ARG A 94 6.08 2.87 -15.16
N LYS A 95 5.12 3.48 -15.85
CA LYS A 95 3.81 3.86 -15.29
C LYS A 95 2.71 2.86 -15.63
N LYS A 96 1.71 2.77 -14.76
CA LYS A 96 0.44 2.05 -15.01
C LYS A 96 -0.68 2.96 -15.55
N LYS A 97 -0.58 4.29 -15.41
CA LYS A 97 -1.63 5.25 -15.79
C LYS A 97 -1.01 6.53 -16.37
N HIS A 98 -1.48 6.95 -17.55
CA HIS A 98 -0.93 8.08 -18.31
C HIS A 98 -1.80 9.33 -18.29
N TYR A 99 -2.85 9.36 -17.48
CA TYR A 99 -3.72 10.52 -17.35
C TYR A 99 -4.22 10.76 -15.91
N LEU A 100 -4.57 12.00 -15.63
CA LEU A 100 -5.35 12.43 -14.47
C LEU A 100 -6.64 13.09 -14.96
N TYR A 101 -7.74 12.85 -14.24
CA TYR A 101 -9.04 13.47 -14.49
C TYR A 101 -9.55 14.12 -13.21
N PHE A 102 -9.86 15.41 -13.29
CA PHE A 102 -10.35 16.24 -12.22
C PHE A 102 -11.77 16.69 -12.56
N LYS A 103 -12.72 16.21 -11.77
CA LYS A 103 -14.06 16.76 -11.74
C LYS A 103 -13.99 18.09 -10.98
N THR A 104 -14.03 19.23 -11.66
CA THR A 104 -13.85 20.56 -11.04
C THR A 104 -15.06 21.46 -11.22
N HIS A 105 -16.14 20.95 -11.81
CA HIS A 105 -17.45 21.60 -11.82
C HIS A 105 -17.82 22.13 -10.40
N GLY A 106 -18.07 23.43 -10.32
CA GLY A 106 -18.41 24.13 -9.07
C GLY A 106 -17.23 24.73 -8.30
N ASN A 107 -15.97 24.48 -8.67
CA ASN A 107 -14.83 25.25 -8.16
C ASN A 107 -14.55 26.46 -9.06
N ASN A 108 -15.14 27.60 -8.73
CA ASN A 108 -14.96 28.85 -9.46
C ASN A 108 -13.48 29.27 -9.56
N ARG A 109 -12.64 28.90 -8.58
CA ARG A 109 -11.22 29.27 -8.56
C ARG A 109 -10.45 28.63 -9.71
N VAL A 110 -10.78 27.39 -10.09
CA VAL A 110 -10.16 26.72 -11.24
C VAL A 110 -10.51 27.47 -12.53
N GLY A 111 -11.77 27.86 -12.70
CA GLY A 111 -12.22 28.66 -13.84
C GLY A 111 -11.51 30.01 -13.90
N GLU A 112 -11.43 30.73 -12.77
CA GLU A 112 -10.72 32.01 -12.67
C GLU A 112 -9.23 31.88 -13.04
N ILE A 113 -8.55 30.82 -12.57
CA ILE A 113 -7.14 30.58 -12.93
C ILE A 113 -7.00 30.30 -14.42
N MET A 114 -7.88 29.46 -14.99
CA MET A 114 -7.87 29.18 -16.43
C MET A 114 -8.13 30.43 -17.27
N GLU A 115 -9.04 31.31 -16.83
CA GLU A 115 -9.25 32.63 -17.42
C GLU A 115 -7.98 33.46 -17.46
N GLN A 116 -7.24 33.51 -16.35
CA GLN A 116 -5.98 34.25 -16.26
C GLN A 116 -4.91 33.67 -17.19
N ILE A 117 -4.76 32.33 -17.23
CA ILE A 117 -3.82 31.64 -18.13
C ILE A 117 -4.12 31.98 -19.60
N ILE A 118 -5.39 31.91 -20.00
CA ILE A 118 -5.80 32.21 -21.38
C ILE A 118 -5.56 33.69 -21.70
N SER A 119 -5.95 34.59 -20.79
CA SER A 119 -5.78 36.03 -20.97
C SER A 119 -4.31 36.42 -21.13
N GLU A 120 -3.44 35.90 -20.26
CA GLU A 120 -2.00 36.18 -20.27
C GLU A 120 -1.36 35.71 -21.59
N TYR A 121 -1.72 34.51 -22.06
CA TYR A 121 -1.23 33.96 -23.33
C TYR A 121 -1.54 34.85 -24.54
N TYR A 122 -2.72 35.49 -24.55
CA TYR A 122 -3.13 36.39 -25.64
C TYR A 122 -2.62 37.83 -25.47
N ALA A 123 -2.40 38.30 -24.24
CA ALA A 123 -1.88 39.65 -23.96
C ALA A 123 -0.43 39.83 -24.43
N ARG A 124 0.43 38.82 -24.21
CA ARG A 124 1.86 38.81 -24.59
C ARG A 124 2.67 39.98 -24.01
N ASP A 125 2.40 40.33 -22.76
CA ASP A 125 3.12 41.37 -22.05
C ASP A 125 4.53 40.91 -21.60
N ILE A 126 5.32 41.85 -21.09
CA ILE A 126 6.67 41.56 -20.56
C ILE A 126 6.53 40.64 -19.34
N GLY A 127 7.24 39.52 -19.34
CA GLY A 127 7.21 38.54 -18.25
C GLY A 127 6.11 37.49 -18.37
N MET A 128 5.46 37.39 -19.54
CA MET A 128 4.39 36.42 -19.81
C MET A 128 4.77 34.99 -19.42
N GLU A 129 6.00 34.53 -19.72
CA GLU A 129 6.42 33.16 -19.41
C GLU A 129 6.44 32.90 -17.89
N GLU A 130 6.98 33.83 -17.09
CA GLU A 130 7.03 33.71 -15.64
C GLU A 130 5.64 33.80 -14.98
N VAL A 131 4.76 34.65 -15.52
CA VAL A 131 3.37 34.77 -15.06
C VAL A 131 2.59 33.49 -15.38
N MET A 132 2.72 32.97 -16.60
CA MET A 132 2.09 31.71 -17.03
C MET A 132 2.57 30.54 -16.17
N GLU A 133 3.88 30.41 -15.94
CA GLU A 133 4.43 29.39 -15.03
C GLU A 133 3.82 29.48 -13.64
N SER A 134 3.69 30.69 -13.10
CA SER A 134 3.12 30.92 -11.79
C SER A 134 1.65 30.50 -11.73
N TYR A 135 0.85 30.84 -12.74
CA TYR A 135 -0.55 30.40 -12.81
C TYR A 135 -0.68 28.88 -12.98
N VAL A 136 0.18 28.22 -13.74
CA VAL A 136 0.17 26.76 -13.86
C VAL A 136 0.50 26.10 -12.52
N ILE A 137 1.46 26.63 -11.75
CA ILE A 137 1.75 26.14 -10.39
C ILE A 137 0.54 26.34 -9.47
N ILE A 138 -0.11 27.50 -9.53
CA ILE A 138 -1.32 27.78 -8.75
C ILE A 138 -2.45 26.83 -9.15
N LEU A 139 -2.66 26.60 -10.45
CA LEU A 139 -3.66 25.67 -10.97
C LEU A 139 -3.41 24.26 -10.44
N PHE A 140 -2.20 23.74 -10.58
CA PHE A 140 -1.87 22.40 -10.10
C PHE A 140 -1.97 22.25 -8.59
N THR A 141 -1.61 23.30 -7.85
CA THR A 141 -1.81 23.32 -6.40
C THR A 141 -3.30 23.28 -6.05
N GLU A 142 -4.15 24.04 -6.76
CA GLU A 142 -5.60 24.02 -6.56
C GLU A 142 -6.21 22.67 -6.95
N LEU A 143 -5.77 22.05 -8.05
CA LEU A 143 -6.20 20.71 -8.45
C LEU A 143 -5.84 19.64 -7.42
N GLN A 144 -4.64 19.73 -6.81
CA GLN A 144 -4.27 18.88 -5.69
C GLN A 144 -5.18 19.11 -4.48
N ASN A 145 -5.49 20.36 -4.16
CA ASN A 145 -6.39 20.70 -3.06
C ASN A 145 -7.82 20.20 -3.31
N GLU A 146 -8.32 20.27 -4.54
CA GLU A 146 -9.63 19.72 -4.91
C GLU A 146 -9.68 18.20 -4.79
N GLN A 147 -8.60 17.50 -5.12
CA GLN A 147 -8.49 16.06 -4.84
C GLN A 147 -8.51 15.78 -3.34
N LYS A 148 -7.84 16.60 -2.52
CA LYS A 148 -7.91 16.50 -1.05
C LYS A 148 -9.32 16.79 -0.53
N LYS A 149 -10.02 17.81 -1.05
CA LYS A 149 -11.40 18.14 -0.68
C LYS A 149 -12.40 17.06 -1.13
N LYS A 150 -12.19 16.40 -2.27
CA LYS A 150 -12.96 15.21 -2.65
C LYS A 150 -12.58 13.97 -1.84
N GLY A 151 -11.33 13.93 -1.36
CA GLY A 151 -10.88 13.09 -0.25
C GLY A 151 -11.46 13.50 1.11
N CYS A 152 -12.12 14.66 1.26
CA CYS A 152 -12.85 15.04 2.47
C CYS A 152 -14.21 14.31 2.58
N GLY A 153 -14.52 13.45 1.60
CA GLY A 153 -15.49 12.35 1.73
C GLY A 153 -14.86 10.95 1.85
N ARG A 154 -13.52 10.84 1.78
CA ARG A 154 -12.79 9.64 2.22
C ARG A 154 -12.59 9.79 3.71
N MET A 155 -13.16 8.86 4.45
CA MET A 155 -13.07 8.87 5.90
C MET A 155 -11.65 8.58 6.41
N ILE A 156 -10.76 8.09 5.53
CA ILE A 156 -9.38 7.72 5.83
C ILE A 156 -8.43 8.39 4.82
N ASP A 157 -7.53 9.26 5.30
CA ASP A 157 -6.43 9.81 4.51
C ASP A 157 -5.13 9.06 4.85
N ILE A 158 -4.79 8.08 4.00
CA ILE A 158 -3.59 7.24 4.19
C ILE A 158 -2.29 8.04 4.08
N ALA A 159 -2.25 9.12 3.30
CA ALA A 159 -1.07 9.96 3.23
C ALA A 159 -0.86 10.72 4.54
N HIS A 160 -1.95 11.22 5.14
CA HIS A 160 -1.91 11.82 6.47
C HIS A 160 -1.50 10.81 7.56
N ALA A 161 -2.13 9.62 7.58
CA ALA A 161 -1.80 8.58 8.55
C ALA A 161 -0.31 8.19 8.49
N LYS A 162 0.26 8.06 7.29
CA LYS A 162 1.71 7.85 7.10
C LYS A 162 2.55 8.97 7.69
N GLN A 163 2.18 10.23 7.45
CA GLN A 163 2.92 11.37 8.01
C GLN A 163 2.88 11.37 9.54
N GLU A 164 1.74 11.03 10.13
CA GLU A 164 1.60 10.93 11.59
C GLU A 164 2.36 9.73 12.16
N PHE A 165 2.44 8.65 11.39
CA PHE A 165 3.28 7.50 11.76
C PHE A 165 4.76 7.86 11.73
N GLU A 166 5.23 8.59 10.71
CA GLU A 166 6.62 9.08 10.68
C GLU A 166 6.94 9.99 11.87
N LYS A 167 6.01 10.86 12.28
CA LYS A 167 6.17 11.67 13.51
C LYS A 167 6.21 10.81 14.77
N TYR A 168 5.42 9.74 14.84
CA TYR A 168 5.48 8.79 15.94
C TYR A 168 6.84 8.07 15.98
N LEU A 169 7.42 7.75 14.82
CA LEU A 169 8.74 7.13 14.71
C LEU A 169 9.89 8.05 15.15
N ASP A 170 9.69 9.37 15.22
CA ASP A 170 10.71 10.31 15.71
C ASP A 170 11.05 10.12 17.21
N GLU A 171 10.24 9.36 17.95
CA GLU A 171 10.50 8.98 19.34
C GLU A 171 11.46 7.78 19.48
N TYR A 172 11.87 7.17 18.37
CA TYR A 172 12.64 5.92 18.35
C TYR A 172 13.99 6.10 17.65
N ASP A 173 14.99 5.34 18.13
CA ASP A 173 16.30 5.28 17.46
C ASP A 173 16.19 4.46 16.18
N ARG A 174 16.26 5.12 15.02
CA ARG A 174 16.16 4.46 13.71
C ARG A 174 17.41 3.66 13.34
N GLU A 175 18.52 3.87 14.04
CA GLU A 175 19.75 3.08 13.85
C GLU A 175 19.70 1.76 14.64
N ASP A 176 18.75 1.60 15.56
CA ASP A 176 18.50 0.32 16.22
C ASP A 176 17.95 -0.70 15.20
N GLU A 177 18.62 -1.84 15.08
CA GLU A 177 18.28 -2.87 14.09
C GLU A 177 16.86 -3.44 14.27
N GLN A 178 16.37 -3.55 15.52
CA GLN A 178 15.02 -4.06 15.80
C GLN A 178 13.95 -3.02 15.43
N ILE A 179 14.21 -1.74 15.70
CA ILE A 179 13.34 -0.64 15.27
C ILE A 179 13.31 -0.56 13.74
N CYS A 180 14.46 -0.56 13.08
CA CYS A 180 14.56 -0.51 11.62
C CYS A 180 13.80 -1.68 10.97
N LEU A 181 13.99 -2.90 11.48
CA LEU A 181 13.24 -4.07 11.03
C LEU A 181 11.72 -3.86 11.15
N LYS A 182 11.25 -3.29 12.25
CA LYS A 182 9.83 -3.05 12.48
C LYS A 182 9.26 -1.93 11.62
N ILE A 183 10.03 -0.89 11.31
CA ILE A 183 9.63 0.15 10.35
C ILE A 183 9.42 -0.48 8.96
N VAL A 184 10.40 -1.25 8.47
CA VAL A 184 10.31 -1.90 7.15
C VAL A 184 9.15 -2.89 7.12
N HIS A 185 8.99 -3.69 8.18
CA HIS A 185 7.88 -4.64 8.33
C HIS A 185 6.52 -3.95 8.27
N THR A 186 6.33 -2.86 9.04
CA THR A 186 5.07 -2.12 9.09
C THR A 186 4.65 -1.61 7.72
N TYR A 187 5.59 -1.01 6.97
CA TYR A 187 5.30 -0.54 5.61
C TYR A 187 5.08 -1.68 4.61
N GLY A 188 5.76 -2.81 4.79
CA GLY A 188 5.53 -4.03 4.02
C GLY A 188 4.12 -4.58 4.23
N VAL A 189 3.70 -4.75 5.49
CA VAL A 189 2.35 -5.21 5.86
C VAL A 189 1.28 -4.25 5.34
N MET A 190 1.45 -2.94 5.50
CA MET A 190 0.55 -1.95 4.90
C MET A 190 0.41 -2.16 3.38
N LYS A 191 1.53 -2.29 2.66
CA LYS A 191 1.52 -2.49 1.21
C LYS A 191 0.76 -3.75 0.83
N TYR A 192 1.05 -4.88 1.49
CA TYR A 192 0.42 -6.17 1.20
C TYR A 192 -1.07 -6.16 1.57
N ALA A 193 -1.47 -5.53 2.67
CA ALA A 193 -2.87 -5.39 3.04
C ALA A 193 -3.66 -4.66 1.93
N GLY A 194 -3.13 -3.56 1.41
CA GLY A 194 -3.73 -2.85 0.28
C GLY A 194 -3.69 -3.67 -1.02
N GLU A 195 -2.64 -4.43 -1.27
CA GLU A 195 -2.49 -5.27 -2.47
C GLU A 195 -3.51 -6.42 -2.49
N ILE A 196 -3.66 -7.14 -1.37
CA ILE A 196 -4.67 -8.19 -1.19
C ILE A 196 -6.07 -7.60 -1.41
N ALA A 197 -6.41 -6.51 -0.71
CA ALA A 197 -7.72 -5.86 -0.85
C ALA A 197 -8.02 -5.42 -2.30
N ARG A 198 -7.00 -4.93 -3.04
CA ARG A 198 -7.16 -4.55 -4.45
C ARG A 198 -7.31 -5.75 -5.39
N LYS A 199 -6.57 -6.84 -5.17
CA LYS A 199 -6.74 -8.08 -5.95
C LYS A 199 -8.15 -8.66 -5.74
N MET A 200 -8.69 -8.53 -4.54
CA MET A 200 -10.07 -8.89 -4.18
C MET A 200 -11.14 -7.93 -4.73
N GLU A 201 -10.76 -6.90 -5.49
CA GLU A 201 -11.67 -5.86 -6.01
C GLU A 201 -12.51 -5.16 -4.92
N CYS A 202 -11.97 -5.02 -3.71
CA CYS A 202 -12.65 -4.37 -2.60
C CYS A 202 -12.95 -2.88 -2.86
N SER A 203 -13.88 -2.33 -2.08
CA SER A 203 -14.21 -0.90 -2.13
C SER A 203 -12.98 -0.05 -1.80
N GLY A 204 -12.92 1.19 -2.30
CA GLY A 204 -11.84 2.12 -1.95
C GLY A 204 -11.72 2.37 -0.44
N GLU A 205 -12.85 2.40 0.26
CA GLU A 205 -12.92 2.55 1.72
C GLU A 205 -12.28 1.34 2.44
N ASP A 206 -12.53 0.11 1.95
CA ASP A 206 -11.91 -1.10 2.52
C ASP A 206 -10.43 -1.23 2.17
N VAL A 207 -10.00 -0.81 0.98
CA VAL A 207 -8.57 -0.77 0.63
C VAL A 207 -7.82 0.20 1.56
N GLU A 208 -8.38 1.39 1.80
CA GLU A 208 -7.82 2.37 2.72
C GLU A 208 -7.83 1.85 4.17
N LEU A 209 -8.92 1.21 4.60
CA LEU A 209 -9.01 0.62 5.94
C LEU A 209 -7.97 -0.50 6.15
N ALA A 210 -7.78 -1.37 5.17
CA ALA A 210 -6.76 -2.42 5.19
C ALA A 210 -5.35 -1.84 5.29
N GLU A 211 -5.05 -0.80 4.51
CA GLU A 211 -3.77 -0.09 4.55
C GLU A 211 -3.52 0.60 5.90
N LEU A 212 -4.52 1.26 6.47
CA LEU A 212 -4.43 1.89 7.79
C LEU A 212 -4.18 0.87 8.90
N ILE A 213 -4.94 -0.23 8.90
CA ILE A 213 -4.74 -1.32 9.87
C ILE A 213 -3.33 -1.89 9.72
N GLY A 214 -2.87 -2.10 8.48
CA GLY A 214 -1.49 -2.54 8.21
C GLY A 214 -0.42 -1.58 8.73
N LEU A 215 -0.63 -0.27 8.61
CA LEU A 215 0.28 0.75 9.14
C LEU A 215 0.34 0.75 10.67
N LEU A 216 -0.75 0.36 11.35
CA LEU A 216 -0.88 0.48 12.80
C LEU A 216 -0.79 -0.84 13.57
N HIS A 217 -0.86 -2.00 12.90
CA HIS A 217 -1.00 -3.32 13.54
C HIS A 217 0.08 -3.61 14.58
N ASP A 218 1.33 -3.25 14.30
CA ASP A 218 2.50 -3.53 15.12
C ASP A 218 2.94 -2.31 15.94
N ILE A 219 2.10 -1.27 16.10
CA ILE A 219 2.46 -0.06 16.86
C ILE A 219 2.92 -0.39 18.29
N GLY A 220 2.35 -1.43 18.90
CA GLY A 220 2.76 -1.94 20.21
C GLY A 220 4.15 -2.57 20.24
N ARG A 221 4.70 -3.06 19.12
CA ARG A 221 6.07 -3.60 19.06
C ARG A 221 7.12 -2.53 19.30
N PHE A 222 6.90 -1.31 18.84
CA PHE A 222 7.81 -0.20 19.08
C PHE A 222 7.94 0.08 20.59
N GLU A 223 6.81 0.09 21.30
CA GLU A 223 6.77 0.23 22.76
C GLU A 223 7.41 -0.96 23.49
N GLN A 224 7.24 -2.16 22.96
CA GLN A 224 7.87 -3.36 23.51
C GLN A 224 9.39 -3.26 23.45
N ILE A 225 9.95 -2.87 22.29
CA ILE A 225 11.39 -2.69 22.09
C ILE A 225 11.89 -1.58 23.01
N ARG A 226 11.21 -0.43 23.06
CA ARG A 226 11.60 0.70 23.91
C ARG A 226 11.67 0.35 25.40
N ARG A 227 10.77 -0.51 25.88
CA ARG A 227 10.66 -0.86 27.32
C ARG A 227 11.49 -2.08 27.71
N PHE A 228 11.62 -3.05 26.81
CA PHE A 228 12.14 -4.38 27.14
C PHE A 228 13.28 -4.85 26.23
N HIS A 229 13.59 -4.13 25.14
CA HIS A 229 14.58 -4.52 24.13
C HIS A 229 14.39 -5.96 23.63
N SER A 230 13.15 -6.37 23.43
CA SER A 230 12.79 -7.77 23.16
C SER A 230 11.52 -7.90 22.33
N PHE A 231 11.47 -8.94 21.49
CA PHE A 231 10.26 -9.40 20.81
C PHE A 231 9.54 -10.54 21.53
N GLU A 232 10.04 -10.98 22.69
CA GLU A 232 9.53 -12.16 23.39
C GLU A 232 8.07 -11.94 23.83
N PRO A 233 7.11 -12.79 23.40
CA PRO A 233 5.69 -12.64 23.75
C PRO A 233 5.41 -12.56 25.25
N GLY A 234 6.26 -13.19 26.07
CA GLY A 234 6.14 -13.16 27.53
C GLY A 234 6.44 -11.81 28.19
N THR A 235 7.06 -10.87 27.46
CA THR A 235 7.34 -9.52 27.97
C THR A 235 6.15 -8.59 27.85
N MET A 236 5.40 -8.70 26.75
CA MET A 236 4.21 -7.89 26.47
C MET A 236 3.42 -8.51 25.31
N ASP A 237 2.09 -8.55 25.45
CA ASP A 237 1.20 -8.78 24.31
C ASP A 237 1.12 -7.49 23.49
N HIS A 238 1.84 -7.44 22.38
CA HIS A 238 2.00 -6.24 21.58
C HIS A 238 0.72 -5.84 20.84
N ALA A 239 -0.12 -6.82 20.47
CA ALA A 239 -1.37 -6.57 19.77
C ALA A 239 -2.40 -5.93 20.71
N VAL A 240 -2.57 -6.53 21.90
CA VAL A 240 -3.44 -5.97 22.95
C VAL A 240 -2.93 -4.60 23.40
N PHE A 241 -1.61 -4.48 23.66
CA PHE A 241 -1.04 -3.21 24.08
C PHE A 241 -1.17 -2.13 22.99
N GLY A 242 -0.91 -2.47 21.72
CA GLY A 242 -1.05 -1.54 20.60
C GLY A 242 -2.49 -1.04 20.43
N ALA A 243 -3.46 -1.93 20.62
CA ALA A 243 -4.87 -1.56 20.62
C ALA A 243 -5.24 -0.62 21.80
N GLU A 244 -4.77 -0.89 23.02
CA GLU A 244 -4.95 0.02 24.16
C GLU A 244 -4.26 1.38 23.95
N LEU A 245 -3.08 1.40 23.32
CA LEU A 245 -2.39 2.64 22.99
C LEU A 245 -3.21 3.50 22.01
N LEU A 246 -3.83 2.87 21.01
CA LEU A 246 -4.62 3.56 19.99
C LEU A 246 -6.00 4.00 20.49
N PHE A 247 -6.70 3.15 21.24
CA PHE A 247 -8.13 3.30 21.57
C PHE A 247 -8.42 3.51 23.06
N GLY A 248 -7.41 3.43 23.92
CA GLY A 248 -7.53 3.70 25.36
C GLY A 248 -7.76 5.18 25.67
N GLU A 249 -7.46 5.59 26.90
CA GLU A 249 -7.82 6.93 27.41
C GLU A 249 -7.28 8.09 26.56
N GLU A 250 -6.06 7.96 26.03
CA GLU A 250 -5.40 9.00 25.23
C GLU A 250 -5.89 9.07 23.78
N LYS A 251 -6.58 8.02 23.29
CA LYS A 251 -7.11 7.91 21.93
C LYS A 251 -6.11 8.33 20.84
N LEU A 252 -4.90 7.77 20.86
CA LEU A 252 -3.84 8.09 19.90
C LEU A 252 -4.30 7.92 18.44
N ILE A 253 -5.26 7.03 18.17
CA ILE A 253 -5.87 6.83 16.84
C ILE A 253 -6.34 8.14 16.19
N ARG A 254 -6.76 9.15 16.99
CA ARG A 254 -7.25 10.44 16.48
C ARG A 254 -6.18 11.25 15.76
N ARG A 255 -4.90 10.91 15.94
CA ARG A 255 -3.81 11.48 15.12
C ARG A 255 -3.86 10.94 13.70
N PHE A 256 -4.26 9.69 13.50
CA PHE A 256 -4.19 9.01 12.20
C PHE A 256 -5.50 9.12 11.41
N VAL A 257 -6.63 9.08 12.10
CA VAL A 257 -7.97 9.21 11.52
C VAL A 257 -8.85 10.05 12.43
N GLU A 258 -9.51 11.07 11.85
CA GLU A 258 -10.31 12.03 12.63
C GLU A 258 -11.66 11.44 13.09
N ASP A 259 -12.33 10.66 12.25
CA ASP A 259 -13.66 10.09 12.46
C ASP A 259 -13.62 8.72 13.16
N ASP A 260 -14.59 8.42 14.02
CA ASP A 260 -14.62 7.23 14.90
C ASP A 260 -15.44 6.05 14.36
N LYS A 261 -16.02 6.17 13.16
CA LYS A 261 -16.91 5.15 12.55
C LYS A 261 -16.27 3.77 12.42
N PHE A 262 -14.93 3.67 12.37
CA PHE A 262 -14.22 2.41 12.24
C PHE A 262 -13.44 1.98 13.49
N ASP A 263 -13.63 2.64 14.63
CA ASP A 263 -12.82 2.36 15.82
C ASP A 263 -12.95 0.92 16.30
N GLU A 264 -14.18 0.42 16.44
CA GLU A 264 -14.43 -0.96 16.88
C GLU A 264 -13.80 -1.98 15.91
N LEU A 265 -13.82 -1.68 14.62
CA LEU A 265 -13.26 -2.54 13.59
C LEU A 265 -11.74 -2.56 13.63
N ILE A 266 -11.12 -1.37 13.67
CA ILE A 266 -9.66 -1.22 13.69
C ILE A 266 -9.10 -1.79 15.00
N ASP A 267 -9.72 -1.50 16.15
CA ASP A 267 -9.36 -2.08 17.45
C ASP A 267 -9.40 -3.60 17.38
N ALA A 268 -10.52 -4.19 16.98
CA ALA A 268 -10.65 -5.64 16.91
C ALA A 268 -9.62 -6.28 15.96
N ALA A 269 -9.38 -5.70 14.79
CA ALA A 269 -8.39 -6.22 13.84
C ALA A 269 -6.96 -6.17 14.40
N ILE A 270 -6.56 -5.05 15.00
CA ILE A 270 -5.23 -4.88 15.61
C ILE A 270 -5.09 -5.78 16.83
N ARG A 271 -6.04 -5.77 17.75
CA ARG A 271 -6.00 -6.54 18.99
C ARG A 271 -5.89 -8.04 18.77
N LYS A 272 -6.44 -8.54 17.66
CA LYS A 272 -6.54 -9.97 17.34
C LYS A 272 -5.56 -10.45 16.27
N HIS A 273 -4.72 -9.56 15.71
CA HIS A 273 -3.88 -9.94 14.57
C HIS A 273 -2.85 -11.04 14.94
N SER A 274 -2.38 -11.10 16.18
CA SER A 274 -1.40 -12.11 16.62
C SER A 274 -1.98 -13.32 17.33
N ASP A 275 -3.32 -13.45 17.44
CA ASP A 275 -3.94 -14.59 18.10
C ASP A 275 -3.57 -15.91 17.41
N PHE A 276 -3.36 -16.98 18.18
CA PHE A 276 -3.10 -18.30 17.61
C PHE A 276 -4.26 -18.80 16.74
N LYS A 277 -5.49 -18.57 17.17
CA LYS A 277 -6.73 -18.78 16.41
C LYS A 277 -7.60 -17.54 16.49
N LEU A 278 -8.11 -17.10 15.36
CA LEU A 278 -8.99 -15.93 15.30
C LEU A 278 -10.41 -16.31 15.73
N GLU A 279 -10.83 -15.82 16.90
CA GLU A 279 -12.14 -16.11 17.49
C GLU A 279 -12.76 -14.82 18.11
N GLY A 280 -14.08 -14.84 18.31
CA GLY A 280 -14.78 -13.77 19.04
C GLY A 280 -15.15 -12.53 18.22
N ILE A 281 -14.97 -12.55 16.90
CA ILE A 281 -15.44 -11.48 15.98
C ILE A 281 -16.66 -11.98 15.22
N HIS A 282 -17.79 -11.31 15.40
CA HIS A 282 -19.07 -11.69 14.80
C HIS A 282 -19.50 -10.79 13.64
N ASP A 283 -19.04 -9.54 13.61
CA ASP A 283 -19.28 -8.64 12.49
C ASP A 283 -18.47 -9.06 11.27
N ALA A 284 -19.14 -9.20 10.11
CA ALA A 284 -18.55 -9.76 8.91
C ALA A 284 -17.43 -8.87 8.34
N ARG A 285 -17.61 -7.55 8.37
CA ARG A 285 -16.62 -6.60 7.86
C ARG A 285 -15.39 -6.55 8.77
N THR A 286 -15.59 -6.61 10.07
CA THR A 286 -14.52 -6.69 11.06
C THR A 286 -13.75 -7.99 10.96
N LEU A 287 -14.46 -9.12 10.81
CA LEU A 287 -13.82 -10.43 10.62
C LEU A 287 -13.00 -10.45 9.33
N PHE A 288 -13.51 -9.85 8.26
CA PHE A 288 -12.79 -9.70 7.00
C PHE A 288 -11.47 -8.96 7.20
N HIS A 289 -11.48 -7.77 7.80
CA HIS A 289 -10.26 -6.97 8.03
C HIS A 289 -9.29 -7.64 9.02
N ALA A 290 -9.82 -8.31 10.05
CA ALA A 290 -9.00 -9.09 10.98
C ALA A 290 -8.31 -10.29 10.33
N LYS A 291 -8.95 -10.96 9.36
CA LYS A 291 -8.31 -12.00 8.53
C LYS A 291 -7.27 -11.38 7.59
N LEU A 292 -7.58 -10.23 7.00
CA LEU A 292 -6.75 -9.59 5.98
C LEU A 292 -5.42 -9.12 6.56
N ILE A 293 -5.44 -8.49 7.75
CA ILE A 293 -4.19 -8.09 8.41
C ILE A 293 -3.31 -9.28 8.79
N ARG A 294 -3.91 -10.41 9.18
CA ARG A 294 -3.17 -11.65 9.49
C ARG A 294 -2.47 -12.22 8.26
N ASP A 295 -3.14 -12.18 7.11
CA ASP A 295 -2.56 -12.61 5.84
C ASP A 295 -1.42 -11.68 5.41
N ALA A 296 -1.64 -10.37 5.47
CA ALA A 296 -0.65 -9.35 5.11
C ALA A 296 0.60 -9.43 6.02
N ASP A 297 0.43 -9.65 7.32
CA ASP A 297 1.53 -9.84 8.27
C ASP A 297 2.35 -11.10 7.95
N LYS A 298 1.70 -12.23 7.68
CA LYS A 298 2.38 -13.47 7.25
C LYS A 298 3.12 -13.28 5.92
N LEU A 299 2.56 -12.47 5.02
CA LEU A 299 3.14 -12.22 3.70
C LEU A 299 4.41 -11.37 3.77
N ASP A 300 4.44 -10.29 4.56
CA ASP A 300 5.71 -9.55 4.75
C ASP A 300 6.72 -10.36 5.56
N ASN A 301 6.26 -11.21 6.49
CA ASN A 301 7.14 -12.13 7.18
C ASN A 301 7.92 -13.06 6.23
N CYS A 302 7.40 -13.39 5.04
CA CYS A 302 8.16 -14.12 4.01
C CYS A 302 9.45 -13.39 3.63
N ARG A 303 9.35 -12.08 3.37
CA ARG A 303 10.50 -11.22 3.07
C ARG A 303 11.47 -11.21 4.25
N VAL A 304 10.97 -11.02 5.48
CA VAL A 304 11.80 -11.08 6.70
C VAL A 304 12.54 -12.42 6.80
N LYS A 305 11.86 -13.55 6.53
CA LYS A 305 12.47 -14.89 6.55
C LYS A 305 13.43 -15.17 5.41
N LEU A 306 13.51 -14.31 4.40
CA LEU A 306 14.50 -14.43 3.32
C LEU A 306 15.67 -13.45 3.48
N GLU A 307 15.41 -12.25 4.00
CA GLU A 307 16.38 -11.15 4.03
C GLU A 307 17.07 -10.99 5.40
N ALA A 308 16.33 -11.11 6.51
CA ALA A 308 16.90 -10.89 7.84
C ALA A 308 17.86 -12.03 8.23
N SER A 309 18.88 -11.74 9.05
CA SER A 309 19.82 -12.78 9.48
C SER A 309 19.10 -13.84 10.35
N VAL A 310 19.51 -15.10 10.23
CA VAL A 310 18.93 -16.18 11.06
C VAL A 310 19.21 -15.95 12.54
N GLU A 311 20.36 -15.35 12.87
CA GLU A 311 20.74 -14.97 14.23
C GLU A 311 19.81 -13.91 14.82
N ALA A 312 19.44 -12.87 14.04
CA ALA A 312 18.48 -11.87 14.52
C ALA A 312 17.07 -12.46 14.74
N MET A 313 16.68 -13.47 13.96
CA MET A 313 15.35 -14.08 14.06
C MET A 313 15.22 -15.18 15.12
N LEU A 314 16.28 -15.97 15.34
CA LEU A 314 16.25 -17.17 16.18
C LEU A 314 17.28 -17.16 17.31
N GLY A 315 18.17 -16.17 17.37
CA GLY A 315 19.27 -16.12 18.35
C GLY A 315 20.34 -17.19 18.15
N VAL A 316 20.33 -17.90 17.01
CA VAL A 316 21.28 -18.97 16.68
C VAL A 316 21.84 -18.82 15.26
N SER A 317 23.02 -19.38 15.02
CA SER A 317 23.61 -19.41 13.68
C SER A 317 22.73 -20.18 12.69
N GLU A 318 22.84 -19.85 11.39
CA GLU A 318 22.13 -20.55 10.31
C GLU A 318 22.37 -22.07 10.32
N LYS A 319 23.60 -22.48 10.61
CA LYS A 319 23.95 -23.89 10.76
C LYS A 319 23.19 -24.56 11.91
N ALA A 320 23.14 -23.90 13.06
CA ALA A 320 22.45 -24.41 14.25
C ALA A 320 20.92 -24.40 14.10
N ALA A 321 20.36 -23.47 13.31
CA ALA A 321 18.94 -23.46 12.99
C ALA A 321 18.49 -24.70 12.20
N GLY A 322 19.38 -25.30 11.42
CA GLY A 322 19.15 -26.55 10.69
C GLY A 322 19.56 -27.83 11.45
N GLU A 323 19.95 -27.71 12.72
CA GLU A 323 20.35 -28.85 13.57
C GLU A 323 19.17 -29.44 14.33
N GLY A 324 19.23 -30.76 14.55
CA GLY A 324 18.25 -31.49 15.35
C GLY A 324 17.10 -32.10 14.55
N LEU A 325 16.27 -32.82 15.29
CA LEU A 325 15.05 -33.46 14.79
C LEU A 325 13.85 -32.57 15.08
N ILE A 326 12.92 -32.47 14.14
CA ILE A 326 11.64 -31.80 14.36
C ILE A 326 10.91 -32.50 15.50
N SER A 327 10.52 -31.73 16.51
CA SER A 327 9.80 -32.23 17.68
C SER A 327 8.50 -32.92 17.26
N PRO A 328 8.11 -34.05 17.88
CA PRO A 328 6.90 -34.77 17.50
C PRO A 328 5.64 -33.89 17.48
N ALA A 329 5.44 -33.04 18.48
CA ALA A 329 4.26 -32.15 18.54
C ALA A 329 4.19 -31.14 17.38
N VAL A 330 5.35 -30.62 16.95
CA VAL A 330 5.47 -29.72 15.79
C VAL A 330 5.12 -30.47 14.52
N TRP A 331 5.68 -31.67 14.33
CA TRP A 331 5.39 -32.48 13.14
C TRP A 331 3.93 -32.91 13.07
N GLU A 332 3.32 -33.30 14.19
CA GLU A 332 1.89 -33.63 14.26
C GLU A 332 0.99 -32.45 13.88
N SER A 333 1.39 -31.21 14.21
CA SER A 333 0.66 -30.01 13.79
C SER A 333 0.74 -29.80 12.27
N CYS A 334 1.92 -30.01 11.67
CA CYS A 334 2.08 -30.00 10.22
C CYS A 334 1.20 -31.06 9.54
N LEU A 335 1.15 -32.29 10.06
CA LEU A 335 0.30 -33.36 9.51
C LEU A 335 -1.20 -33.04 9.58
N ARG A 336 -1.63 -32.27 10.61
CA ARG A 336 -3.00 -31.77 10.72
C ARG A 336 -3.26 -30.50 9.91
N ARG A 337 -2.25 -29.96 9.22
CA ARG A 337 -2.30 -28.68 8.50
C ARG A 337 -2.71 -27.52 9.42
N GLU A 338 -2.08 -27.45 10.58
CA GLU A 338 -2.31 -26.42 11.59
C GLU A 338 -1.04 -25.59 11.81
N SER A 339 -1.22 -24.35 12.27
CA SER A 339 -0.12 -23.57 12.83
C SER A 339 0.45 -24.24 14.09
N VAL A 340 1.74 -24.03 14.35
CA VAL A 340 2.45 -24.62 15.49
C VAL A 340 2.31 -23.73 16.72
N LEU A 341 1.92 -24.31 17.87
CA LEU A 341 1.88 -23.59 19.14
C LEU A 341 3.29 -23.24 19.60
N SER A 342 3.47 -22.04 20.17
CA SER A 342 4.78 -21.59 20.64
C SER A 342 5.38 -22.52 21.69
N ALA A 343 4.56 -23.12 22.56
CA ALA A 343 4.99 -24.00 23.63
C ALA A 343 5.54 -25.36 23.13
N ASP A 344 5.19 -25.75 21.91
CA ASP A 344 5.63 -27.02 21.30
C ASP A 344 7.01 -26.90 20.62
N ARG A 345 7.56 -25.68 20.53
CA ARG A 345 8.86 -25.40 19.92
C ARG A 345 9.97 -25.59 20.96
N HIS A 346 10.78 -26.63 20.80
CA HIS A 346 11.79 -27.01 21.77
C HIS A 346 13.22 -26.90 21.24
N VAL A 347 13.41 -27.09 19.92
CA VAL A 347 14.72 -27.00 19.26
C VAL A 347 14.71 -25.97 18.14
N PRO A 348 15.86 -25.42 17.72
CA PRO A 348 15.90 -24.35 16.71
C PRO A 348 15.15 -24.66 15.41
N VAL A 349 15.22 -25.90 14.91
CA VAL A 349 14.50 -26.30 13.70
C VAL A 349 12.97 -26.25 13.86
N ASP A 350 12.44 -26.41 15.07
CA ASP A 350 11.00 -26.26 15.33
C ASP A 350 10.50 -24.85 15.02
N TYR A 351 11.31 -23.84 15.32
CA TYR A 351 10.98 -22.46 15.01
C TYR A 351 10.93 -22.23 13.50
N TRP A 352 11.90 -22.77 12.76
CA TRP A 352 11.89 -22.67 11.30
C TRP A 352 10.67 -23.36 10.67
N VAL A 353 10.36 -24.57 11.13
CA VAL A 353 9.18 -25.32 10.70
C VAL A 353 7.88 -24.58 11.04
N SER A 354 7.81 -23.93 12.21
CA SER A 354 6.64 -23.12 12.59
C SER A 354 6.39 -21.95 11.63
N TYR A 355 7.43 -21.36 11.03
CA TYR A 355 7.28 -20.31 10.03
C TYR A 355 6.71 -20.80 8.70
N LEU A 356 6.92 -22.08 8.35
CA LEU A 356 6.30 -22.68 7.18
C LEU A 356 4.86 -23.12 7.49
N ALA A 357 4.64 -23.73 8.66
CA ALA A 357 3.32 -24.22 9.06
C ALA A 357 2.27 -23.12 9.24
N GLN A 358 2.68 -21.86 9.48
CA GLN A 358 1.75 -20.73 9.58
C GLN A 358 0.95 -20.48 8.29
N TYR A 359 1.44 -20.96 7.13
CA TYR A 359 0.77 -20.77 5.84
C TYR A 359 -0.51 -21.62 5.69
N TYR A 360 -0.72 -22.60 6.56
CA TYR A 360 -2.03 -23.27 6.65
C TYR A 360 -3.14 -22.34 7.19
N ASP A 361 -2.77 -21.20 7.81
CA ASP A 361 -3.69 -20.19 8.33
C ASP A 361 -3.81 -18.95 7.43
N ILE A 362 -3.56 -19.08 6.12
CA ILE A 362 -3.90 -18.06 5.12
C ILE A 362 -5.41 -18.09 4.86
N ASN A 363 -6.01 -16.91 4.69
CA ASN A 363 -7.46 -16.73 4.66
C ASN A 363 -8.00 -16.43 3.26
N PHE A 364 -7.19 -15.82 2.37
CA PHE A 364 -7.64 -15.37 1.07
C PHE A 364 -6.88 -16.00 -0.10
N PRO A 365 -7.56 -16.41 -1.19
CA PRO A 365 -6.92 -16.90 -2.42
C PRO A 365 -5.87 -15.95 -2.97
N GLU A 366 -6.13 -14.65 -2.93
CA GLU A 366 -5.25 -13.62 -3.46
C GLU A 366 -3.92 -13.57 -2.69
N THR A 367 -3.94 -13.93 -1.41
CA THR A 367 -2.71 -14.12 -0.63
C THR A 367 -1.96 -15.36 -1.09
N CYS A 368 -2.66 -16.48 -1.33
CA CYS A 368 -2.07 -17.71 -1.86
C CYS A 368 -1.38 -17.47 -3.20
N GLU A 369 -2.03 -16.75 -4.12
CA GLU A 369 -1.47 -16.39 -5.41
C GLU A 369 -0.15 -15.63 -5.28
N ILE A 370 -0.06 -14.64 -4.38
CA ILE A 370 1.19 -13.89 -4.18
C ILE A 370 2.28 -14.80 -3.61
N ILE A 371 1.93 -15.72 -2.71
CA ILE A 371 2.88 -16.70 -2.14
C ILE A 371 3.44 -17.63 -3.22
N GLU A 372 2.59 -18.07 -4.15
CA GLU A 372 2.94 -18.92 -5.28
C GLU A 372 3.78 -18.17 -6.33
N GLU A 373 3.35 -16.96 -6.73
CA GLU A 373 4.03 -16.10 -7.70
C GLU A 373 5.50 -15.82 -7.31
N GLU A 374 5.76 -15.67 -6.00
CA GLU A 374 7.08 -15.38 -5.45
C GLU A 374 7.87 -16.62 -5.01
N ASP A 375 7.28 -17.81 -5.13
CA ASP A 375 7.83 -19.11 -4.69
C ASP A 375 8.33 -19.08 -3.22
N TYR A 376 7.58 -18.40 -2.33
CA TYR A 376 8.06 -18.14 -0.97
C TYR A 376 8.29 -19.43 -0.17
N ILE A 377 7.40 -20.41 -0.26
CA ILE A 377 7.50 -21.66 0.51
C ILE A 377 8.80 -22.39 0.19
N THR A 378 9.09 -22.63 -1.09
CA THR A 378 10.29 -23.33 -1.54
C THR A 378 11.56 -22.57 -1.16
N ARG A 379 11.57 -21.25 -1.36
CA ARG A 379 12.73 -20.40 -1.05
C ARG A 379 13.02 -20.35 0.45
N ILE A 380 11.99 -20.25 1.29
CA ILE A 380 12.15 -20.23 2.76
C ILE A 380 12.58 -21.61 3.27
N ALA A 381 11.95 -22.69 2.79
CA ALA A 381 12.36 -24.05 3.14
C ALA A 381 13.80 -24.35 2.70
N GLY A 382 14.21 -23.85 1.53
CA GLY A 382 15.55 -24.03 0.97
C GLY A 382 16.64 -23.13 1.56
N ARG A 383 16.27 -22.15 2.41
CA ARG A 383 17.23 -21.21 3.00
C ARG A 383 18.19 -21.89 3.99
N LEU A 384 17.72 -22.89 4.74
CA LEU A 384 18.54 -23.62 5.71
C LEU A 384 19.07 -24.94 5.13
N THR A 385 20.25 -25.34 5.61
CA THR A 385 20.75 -26.70 5.40
C THR A 385 20.41 -27.57 6.60
N TYR A 386 19.58 -28.59 6.42
CA TYR A 386 19.19 -29.50 7.50
C TYR A 386 20.18 -30.67 7.61
N GLN A 387 20.70 -30.91 8.81
CA GLN A 387 21.76 -31.91 9.04
C GLN A 387 21.24 -33.34 9.13
N GLU A 388 20.08 -33.53 9.77
CA GLU A 388 19.48 -34.84 9.96
C GLU A 388 18.69 -35.28 8.73
N GLN A 389 18.84 -36.56 8.35
CA GLN A 389 18.12 -37.11 7.19
C GLN A 389 16.60 -37.08 7.38
N ASP A 390 16.14 -37.37 8.61
CA ASP A 390 14.72 -37.32 8.96
C ASP A 390 14.14 -35.91 8.78
N THR A 391 14.84 -34.89 9.30
CA THR A 391 14.47 -33.48 9.13
C THR A 391 14.41 -33.08 7.66
N ARG A 392 15.42 -33.45 6.85
CA ARG A 392 15.39 -33.20 5.39
C ARG A 392 14.16 -33.79 4.72
N THR A 393 13.84 -35.05 5.03
CA THR A 393 12.68 -35.74 4.45
C THR A 393 11.37 -35.07 4.89
N LYS A 394 11.22 -34.71 6.16
CA LYS A 394 10.03 -34.02 6.67
C LYS A 394 9.85 -32.62 6.08
N LEU A 395 10.92 -31.84 5.94
CA LEU A 395 10.86 -30.51 5.31
C LEU A 395 10.49 -30.60 3.83
N HIS A 396 11.00 -31.60 3.12
CA HIS A 396 10.60 -31.85 1.74
C HIS A 396 9.10 -32.18 1.65
N ILE A 397 8.59 -33.08 2.49
CA ILE A 397 7.16 -33.43 2.56
C ILE A 397 6.30 -32.20 2.90
N LEU A 398 6.72 -31.40 3.88
CA LEU A 398 6.01 -30.18 4.28
C LEU A 398 5.96 -29.15 3.15
N THR A 399 7.08 -28.95 2.45
CA THR A 399 7.16 -28.01 1.31
C THR A 399 6.20 -28.42 0.20
N GLU A 400 6.18 -29.70 -0.16
CA GLU A 400 5.26 -30.22 -1.18
C GLU A 400 3.79 -30.16 -0.74
N ASP A 401 3.49 -30.45 0.53
CA ASP A 401 2.12 -30.36 1.05
C ASP A 401 1.63 -28.91 1.09
N LEU A 402 2.47 -27.97 1.51
CA LEU A 402 2.13 -26.54 1.55
C LEU A 402 1.86 -25.98 0.16
N ASN A 403 2.73 -26.25 -0.83
CA ASN A 403 2.50 -25.80 -2.20
C ASN A 403 1.17 -26.36 -2.74
N ARG A 404 0.91 -27.66 -2.52
CA ARG A 404 -0.37 -28.27 -2.90
C ARG A 404 -1.57 -27.69 -2.14
N TYR A 405 -1.39 -27.34 -0.87
CA TYR A 405 -2.44 -26.77 -0.04
C TYR A 405 -2.87 -25.39 -0.54
N LEU A 406 -1.92 -24.56 -0.98
CA LEU A 406 -2.20 -23.23 -1.52
C LEU A 406 -2.76 -23.26 -2.95
N GLU A 407 -2.44 -24.28 -3.75
CA GLU A 407 -3.02 -24.51 -5.09
C GLU A 407 -4.49 -24.96 -5.05
N MET A 408 -4.97 -25.48 -3.92
CA MET A 408 -6.38 -25.88 -3.81
C MET A 408 -7.24 -24.61 -3.89
N PRO A 409 -8.21 -24.52 -4.82
CA PRO A 409 -9.11 -23.37 -4.86
C PRO A 409 -9.76 -23.25 -3.48
N ALA A 410 -9.72 -22.06 -2.88
CA ALA A 410 -10.24 -21.81 -1.54
C ALA A 410 -11.77 -21.94 -1.53
N VAL A 411 -12.24 -23.17 -1.68
CA VAL A 411 -13.62 -23.58 -1.58
C VAL A 411 -13.64 -24.51 -0.37
N SER A 412 -14.19 -23.99 0.73
CA SER A 412 -14.75 -24.80 1.80
C SER A 412 -13.76 -25.60 2.67
N VAL A 413 -12.77 -24.95 3.28
CA VAL A 413 -12.12 -25.52 4.49
C VAL A 413 -12.03 -24.48 5.58
N LYS A 414 -13.18 -24.03 6.09
CA LYS A 414 -13.39 -23.36 7.40
C LYS A 414 -14.88 -22.95 7.45
N GLU A 415 -15.76 -23.96 7.52
CA GLU A 415 -17.07 -23.80 8.16
C GLU A 415 -16.90 -24.04 9.67
#